data_AF-A0A8B8MJW1-F1
#
_entry.id   AF-A0A8B8MJW1-F1
#
_cell.length_a   1.000
_cell.length_b   1.000
_cell.length_c   1.000
_cell.angle_alpha   90.00
_cell.angle_beta   90.00
_cell.angle_gamma   90.00
#
_symmetry.space_group_name_H-M   'P 1'
#
loop_
_entity.id
_entity.type
_entity.pdbx_description
1 polymer ?
#
loop_
_entity_poly.entity_id
_entity_poly.type
_entity_poly.pdbx_seq_one_letter_code
_entity_poly.pdbx_strand_id
1 'polypeptide(L)'
;MVDYEDLEIVVGDGTATPYHYELPYQHPSPCLSISPPQPPLGLEVPTKKPINHKQSRSKYGESSNSVGNNSQDKVLENLSVGIEIIAINFEKLSNLMEKRERYKEAKENIWSAIKEISNLDDQTRYMATDFPDTNAKKDFFLMMSIEEHSNWIKYKLG
;
A
#
# COMPACT_ATOMS: atom_id res chain seq x y z
N MET A 1 -30.36 15.17 28.11
CA MET A 1 -31.06 16.20 27.31
C MET A 1 -30.33 17.48 27.62
N VAL A 2 -29.44 17.89 26.72
CA VAL A 2 -28.62 19.09 26.87
C VAL A 2 -29.05 19.99 25.73
N ASP A 3 -29.58 21.15 26.11
CA ASP A 3 -30.21 22.12 25.25
C ASP A 3 -29.16 22.83 24.39
N TYR A 4 -29.44 22.93 23.09
CA TYR A 4 -28.64 23.63 22.09
C TYR A 4 -29.18 25.05 21.93
N GLU A 5 -28.83 25.96 22.83
CA GLU A 5 -29.03 27.39 22.60
C GLU A 5 -27.86 28.12 23.27
N ASP A 6 -26.80 28.38 22.47
CA ASP A 6 -25.89 29.53 22.61
C ASP A 6 -24.60 29.29 21.81
N LEU A 7 -24.70 29.42 20.48
CA LEU A 7 -23.53 29.83 19.69
C LEU A 7 -23.97 30.87 18.66
N GLU A 8 -24.06 32.09 19.15
CA GLU A 8 -24.30 33.30 18.39
C GLU A 8 -23.18 33.47 17.34
N ILE A 9 -23.52 33.34 16.05
CA ILE A 9 -22.56 33.52 14.96
C ILE A 9 -22.40 35.03 14.74
N VAL A 10 -21.33 35.60 15.28
CA VAL A 10 -20.86 36.93 14.90
C VAL A 10 -20.36 36.85 13.45
N VAL A 11 -21.13 37.41 12.51
CA VAL A 11 -20.73 37.59 11.11
C VAL A 11 -19.65 38.66 11.06
N GLY A 12 -18.39 38.22 11.03
CA GLY A 12 -17.23 39.07 10.74
C GLY A 12 -16.95 39.08 9.24
N ASP A 13 -17.23 40.20 8.58
CA ASP A 13 -16.85 40.48 7.20
C ASP A 13 -15.31 40.57 7.10
N GLY A 14 -14.68 39.49 6.63
CA GLY A 14 -13.23 39.40 6.45
C GLY A 14 -12.89 38.62 5.20
N THR A 15 -12.41 39.33 4.18
CA THR A 15 -11.97 38.80 2.89
C THR A 15 -10.92 37.69 3.04
N ALA A 16 -11.25 36.48 2.61
CA ALA A 16 -10.34 35.35 2.58
C ALA A 16 -9.37 35.48 1.39
N THR A 17 -8.10 35.79 1.65
CA THR A 17 -7.01 35.60 0.70
C THR A 17 -6.63 34.11 0.62
N PRO A 18 -6.33 33.53 -0.56
CA PRO A 18 -5.91 32.14 -0.63
C PRO A 18 -4.48 32.00 -0.12
N TYR A 19 -4.29 31.23 0.95
CA TYR A 19 -2.97 30.82 1.42
C TYR A 19 -2.34 29.88 0.40
N HIS A 20 -1.27 30.34 -0.25
CA HIS A 20 -0.44 29.59 -1.17
C HIS A 20 0.55 28.74 -0.38
N TYR A 21 0.27 27.45 -0.19
CA TYR A 21 1.23 26.49 0.35
C TYR A 21 2.02 25.87 -0.80
N GLU A 22 3.20 26.41 -1.09
CA GLU A 22 4.19 25.75 -1.96
C GLU A 22 4.85 24.60 -1.21
N LEU A 23 4.59 23.36 -1.64
CA LEU A 23 5.40 22.19 -1.30
C LEU A 23 6.54 22.10 -2.32
N PRO A 24 7.82 21.98 -1.92
CA PRO A 24 8.89 21.77 -2.88
C PRO A 24 8.79 20.35 -3.44
N TYR A 25 8.25 20.24 -4.66
CA TYR A 25 8.27 19.01 -5.45
C TYR A 25 9.72 18.65 -5.80
N GLN A 26 10.22 17.57 -5.20
CA GLN A 26 11.49 16.97 -5.60
C GLN A 26 11.23 16.01 -6.77
N HIS A 27 11.84 16.30 -7.93
CA HIS A 27 11.71 15.53 -9.15
C HIS A 27 12.29 14.11 -8.98
N PRO A 28 11.57 13.03 -9.31
CA PRO A 28 12.17 11.70 -9.37
C PRO A 28 13.11 11.61 -10.59
N SER A 29 14.36 11.26 -10.36
CA SER A 29 15.36 11.01 -11.41
C SER A 29 14.95 9.85 -12.33
N PRO A 30 15.37 9.84 -13.61
CA PRO A 30 14.99 8.80 -14.56
C PRO A 30 15.57 7.43 -14.19
N CYS A 31 14.72 6.40 -14.24
CA CYS A 31 15.08 5.00 -14.04
C CYS A 31 16.22 4.57 -14.98
N LEU A 32 17.33 4.08 -14.40
CA LEU A 32 18.37 3.38 -15.15
C LEU A 32 17.83 2.01 -15.59
N SER A 33 17.75 1.81 -16.91
CA SER A 33 17.39 0.54 -17.54
C SER A 33 18.41 -0.54 -17.18
N ILE A 34 18.01 -1.53 -16.38
CA ILE A 34 18.81 -2.72 -16.10
C ILE A 34 18.46 -3.77 -17.15
N SER A 35 19.33 -3.98 -18.13
CA SER A 35 19.23 -5.14 -19.03
C SER A 35 19.54 -6.43 -18.27
N PRO A 36 18.90 -7.58 -18.60
CA PRO A 36 19.21 -8.86 -17.97
C PRO A 36 20.62 -9.35 -18.38
N PRO A 37 21.35 -10.06 -17.52
CA PRO A 37 22.58 -10.73 -17.92
C PRO A 37 22.25 -11.89 -18.87
N GLN A 38 22.90 -11.95 -20.03
CA GLN A 38 22.82 -13.14 -20.90
C GLN A 38 23.67 -14.29 -20.34
N PRO A 39 23.24 -15.56 -20.47
CA PRO A 39 24.05 -16.70 -20.06
C PRO A 39 25.13 -17.00 -21.11
N PRO A 40 26.36 -17.41 -20.71
CA PRO A 40 27.34 -17.87 -21.68
C PRO A 40 27.01 -19.30 -22.12
N LEU A 41 26.77 -19.49 -23.42
CA LEU A 41 26.85 -20.78 -24.09
C LEU A 41 28.34 -21.10 -24.32
N GLY A 42 28.82 -22.22 -23.78
CA GLY A 42 30.19 -22.69 -24.00
C GLY A 42 30.52 -23.92 -23.18
N LEU A 43 30.28 -25.09 -23.76
CA LEU A 43 30.50 -26.42 -23.21
C LEU A 43 31.98 -26.80 -23.43
N GLU A 44 32.76 -26.99 -22.37
CA GLU A 44 33.91 -27.90 -22.40
C GLU A 44 34.30 -28.39 -21.00
N VAL A 45 34.26 -29.71 -20.81
CA VAL A 45 34.71 -30.42 -19.62
C VAL A 45 36.15 -30.85 -19.83
N PRO A 46 37.06 -30.54 -18.88
CA PRO A 46 38.19 -31.45 -18.64
C PRO A 46 38.24 -31.97 -17.20
N THR A 47 38.11 -33.28 -17.09
CA THR A 47 38.29 -34.13 -15.91
C THR A 47 39.64 -33.90 -15.22
N LYS A 48 39.67 -33.62 -13.91
CA LYS A 48 40.86 -33.85 -13.08
C LYS A 48 40.50 -34.21 -11.62
N LYS A 49 41.16 -35.28 -11.16
CA LYS A 49 41.06 -36.14 -9.96
C LYS A 49 40.83 -35.45 -8.59
N PRO A 50 40.31 -36.19 -7.58
CA PRO A 50 39.83 -35.62 -6.32
C PRO A 50 40.96 -35.15 -5.42
N ILE A 51 40.81 -33.94 -4.85
CA ILE A 51 41.71 -33.43 -3.83
C ILE A 51 41.26 -34.00 -2.48
N ASN A 52 42.12 -34.83 -1.91
CA ASN A 52 41.92 -35.50 -0.63
C ASN A 52 41.75 -34.50 0.53
N HIS A 53 40.80 -34.80 1.41
CA HIS A 53 40.57 -34.12 2.68
C HIS A 53 41.86 -33.96 3.50
N LYS A 54 42.18 -32.71 3.85
CA LYS A 54 42.96 -32.41 5.05
C LYS A 54 42.15 -31.46 5.91
N GLN A 55 41.26 -32.01 6.72
CA GLN A 55 40.70 -31.30 7.87
C GLN A 55 41.85 -31.08 8.86
N SER A 56 42.40 -29.87 8.88
CA SER A 56 43.34 -29.45 9.91
C SER A 56 42.58 -29.40 11.23
N ARG A 57 42.88 -30.33 12.13
CA ARG A 57 42.34 -30.34 13.50
C ARG A 57 43.14 -29.31 14.30
N SER A 58 42.60 -28.12 14.55
CA SER A 58 43.11 -27.28 15.63
C SER A 58 42.67 -27.88 16.97
N LYS A 59 43.63 -28.09 17.86
CA LYS A 59 43.44 -28.57 19.23
C LYS A 59 43.90 -27.46 20.18
N TYR A 60 42.99 -27.12 21.11
CA TYR A 60 43.19 -26.40 22.37
C TYR A 60 43.55 -24.91 22.35
N GLY A 61 42.76 -24.14 23.10
CA GLY A 61 43.21 -22.87 23.70
C GLY A 61 42.10 -21.83 23.84
N GLU A 62 41.46 -21.81 25.02
CA GLU A 62 40.72 -20.67 25.60
C GLU A 62 39.46 -20.16 24.89
N SER A 63 38.32 -20.65 25.40
CA SER A 63 37.04 -19.94 25.36
C SER A 63 37.22 -18.59 26.06
N SER A 64 37.51 -17.56 25.29
CA SER A 64 37.37 -16.19 25.74
C SER A 64 35.88 -15.92 25.92
N ASN A 65 35.41 -15.89 27.16
CA ASN A 65 34.11 -15.34 27.51
C ASN A 65 34.14 -13.85 27.15
N SER A 66 33.75 -13.52 25.92
CA SER A 66 33.52 -12.15 25.50
C SER A 66 32.30 -11.62 26.26
N VAL A 67 32.57 -10.92 27.37
CA VAL A 67 31.63 -10.01 28.02
C VAL A 67 31.27 -8.93 26.99
N GLY A 68 30.10 -9.07 26.38
CA GLY A 68 29.67 -8.19 25.29
C GLY A 68 28.39 -8.64 24.60
N ASN A 69 27.40 -9.10 25.36
CA ASN A 69 26.14 -9.67 24.87
C ASN A 69 24.94 -8.69 24.94
N ASN A 70 25.11 -7.49 25.52
CA ASN A 70 23.99 -6.56 25.70
C ASN A 70 23.49 -5.87 24.41
N SER A 71 24.27 -5.85 23.32
CA SER A 71 23.90 -5.15 22.09
C SER A 71 23.15 -6.07 21.13
N GLN A 72 23.56 -7.34 21.01
CA GLN A 72 22.92 -8.32 20.15
C GLN A 72 21.52 -8.68 20.67
N ASP A 73 21.37 -8.87 21.98
CA ASP A 73 20.09 -9.19 22.61
C ASP A 73 19.05 -8.07 22.37
N LYS A 74 19.46 -6.80 22.51
CA LYS A 74 18.62 -5.64 22.21
C LYS A 74 18.21 -5.55 20.74
N VAL A 75 19.10 -5.92 19.81
CA VAL A 75 18.77 -5.95 18.38
C VAL A 75 17.72 -7.03 18.09
N LEU A 76 17.84 -8.20 18.71
CA LEU A 76 16.86 -9.28 18.58
C LEU A 76 15.51 -8.95 19.21
N GLU A 77 15.50 -8.31 20.38
CA GLU A 77 14.27 -7.82 21.02
C GLU A 77 13.55 -6.80 20.14
N ASN A 78 14.26 -5.79 19.63
CA ASN A 78 13.69 -4.79 18.72
C ASN A 78 13.15 -5.42 17.43
N LEU A 79 13.85 -6.43 16.89
CA LEU A 79 13.38 -7.17 15.72
C LEU A 79 12.10 -7.95 16.04
N SER A 80 12.03 -8.61 17.20
CA SER A 80 10.84 -9.33 17.65
C SER A 80 9.63 -8.39 17.78
N VAL A 81 9.80 -7.25 18.46
CA VAL A 81 8.74 -6.24 18.59
C VAL A 81 8.32 -5.71 17.21
N GLY A 82 9.28 -5.46 16.32
CA GLY A 82 9.00 -5.03 14.95
C GLY A 82 8.14 -6.06 14.18
N ILE A 83 8.47 -7.35 14.30
CA ILE A 83 7.70 -8.44 13.68
C ILE A 83 6.28 -8.51 14.24
N GLU A 84 6.12 -8.39 15.55
CA GLU A 84 4.78 -8.38 16.19
C GLU A 84 3.92 -7.24 15.69
N ILE A 85 4.48 -6.03 15.59
CA ILE A 85 3.76 -4.85 15.05
C ILE A 85 3.36 -5.10 13.59
N ILE A 86 4.26 -5.64 12.78
CA ILE A 86 3.99 -5.99 11.39
C ILE A 86 2.87 -7.01 11.31
N ALA A 87 2.92 -8.09 12.11
CA ALA A 87 1.90 -9.13 12.14
C ALA A 87 0.51 -8.56 12.48
N ILE A 88 0.42 -7.72 13.52
CA ILE A 88 -0.82 -7.04 13.92
C ILE A 88 -1.36 -6.16 12.78
N ASN A 89 -0.49 -5.43 12.08
CA ASN A 89 -0.92 -4.58 10.96
C ASN A 89 -1.40 -5.42 9.77
N PHE A 90 -0.74 -6.53 9.46
CA PHE A 90 -1.18 -7.46 8.42
C PHE A 90 -2.54 -8.07 8.74
N GLU A 91 -2.78 -8.48 9.99
CA GLU A 91 -4.08 -8.98 10.43
C GLU A 91 -5.18 -7.91 10.26
N LYS A 92 -4.92 -6.66 10.67
CA LYS A 92 -5.85 -5.55 10.47
C LYS A 92 -6.17 -5.31 8.99
N LEU A 93 -5.14 -5.32 8.13
CA LEU A 93 -5.30 -5.14 6.69
C LEU A 93 -6.06 -6.30 6.06
N SER A 94 -5.77 -7.54 6.46
CA SER A 94 -6.48 -8.74 6.00
C SER A 94 -7.96 -8.69 6.37
N ASN A 95 -8.27 -8.36 7.62
CA ASN A 95 -9.65 -8.19 8.09
C ASN A 95 -10.40 -7.08 7.33
N LEU A 96 -9.72 -5.97 7.01
CA LEU A 96 -10.30 -4.89 6.22
C LEU A 96 -10.59 -5.33 4.78
N MET A 97 -9.65 -6.04 4.15
CA MET A 97 -9.81 -6.61 2.81
C MET A 97 -10.98 -7.60 2.75
N GLU A 98 -11.04 -8.52 3.71
CA GLU A 98 -12.09 -9.54 3.75
C GLU A 98 -13.48 -8.92 3.96
N LYS A 99 -13.59 -7.89 4.80
CA LYS A 99 -14.83 -7.10 4.92
C LYS A 99 -15.21 -6.45 3.59
N ARG A 100 -14.25 -5.85 2.86
CA ARG A 100 -14.51 -5.25 1.55
C ARG A 100 -15.02 -6.28 0.54
N GLU A 101 -14.42 -7.46 0.48
CA GLU A 101 -14.83 -8.55 -0.42
C GLU A 101 -16.28 -8.96 -0.15
N ARG A 102 -16.61 -9.24 1.13
CA ARG A 102 -17.99 -9.56 1.54
C ARG A 102 -18.99 -8.45 1.20
N TYR A 103 -18.60 -7.17 1.35
CA TYR A 103 -19.46 -6.05 0.97
C TYR A 103 -19.75 -6.03 -0.53
N LYS A 104 -18.79 -6.44 -1.37
CA LYS A 104 -18.98 -6.56 -2.83
C LYS A 104 -19.87 -7.74 -3.21
N GLU A 105 -19.73 -8.86 -2.51
CA GLU A 105 -20.55 -10.06 -2.76
C GLU A 105 -22.00 -9.91 -2.27
N ALA A 106 -22.21 -9.25 -1.13
CA ALA A 106 -23.52 -9.18 -0.48
C ALA A 106 -24.45 -8.07 -1.00
N LYS A 107 -23.90 -6.99 -1.57
CA LYS A 107 -24.72 -5.92 -2.16
C LYS A 107 -24.92 -6.18 -3.64
N GLU A 108 -26.17 -6.30 -4.08
CA GLU A 108 -26.52 -6.02 -5.47
C GLU A 108 -25.99 -4.63 -5.82
N ASN A 109 -24.95 -4.63 -6.65
CA ASN A 109 -24.12 -3.47 -6.83
C ASN A 109 -24.78 -2.53 -7.84
N ILE A 110 -25.26 -1.39 -7.38
CA ILE A 110 -25.86 -0.37 -8.26
C ILE A 110 -24.85 0.08 -9.34
N TRP A 111 -23.55 0.09 -9.04
CA TRP A 111 -22.52 0.34 -10.05
C TRP A 111 -22.50 -0.76 -11.14
N SER A 112 -22.62 -2.04 -10.76
CA SER A 112 -22.74 -3.12 -11.73
C SER A 112 -24.01 -2.97 -12.58
N ALA A 113 -25.15 -2.63 -11.96
CA ALA A 113 -26.39 -2.40 -12.68
C ALA A 113 -26.28 -1.24 -13.70
N ILE A 114 -25.62 -0.14 -13.33
CA ILE A 114 -25.33 0.98 -14.27
C ILE A 114 -24.48 0.50 -15.45
N LYS A 115 -23.51 -0.38 -15.22
CA LYS A 115 -22.64 -0.91 -16.28
C LYS A 115 -23.33 -1.91 -17.20
N GLU A 116 -24.32 -2.66 -16.70
CA GLU A 116 -25.10 -3.62 -17.49
C GLU A 116 -26.01 -2.95 -18.54
N ILE A 117 -26.33 -1.66 -18.36
CA ILE A 117 -27.08 -0.89 -19.36
C ILE A 117 -26.23 -0.77 -20.62
N SER A 118 -26.62 -1.52 -21.65
CA SER A 118 -25.99 -1.46 -22.98
C SER A 118 -26.22 -0.09 -23.62
N ASN A 119 -25.24 0.38 -24.40
CA ASN A 119 -25.23 1.68 -25.09
C ASN A 119 -25.07 2.92 -24.19
N LEU A 120 -24.81 2.76 -22.90
CA LEU A 120 -24.44 3.88 -22.03
C LEU A 120 -22.93 4.13 -22.15
N ASP A 121 -22.55 5.33 -22.55
CA ASP A 121 -21.15 5.76 -22.55
C ASP A 121 -20.65 6.02 -21.11
N ASP A 122 -19.34 6.04 -20.93
CA ASP A 122 -18.73 6.18 -19.62
C ASP A 122 -19.03 7.53 -18.95
N GLN A 123 -19.18 8.61 -19.72
CA GLN A 123 -19.56 9.91 -19.19
C GLN A 123 -20.96 9.86 -18.56
N THR A 124 -21.91 9.25 -19.26
CA THR A 124 -23.27 9.10 -18.76
C THR A 124 -23.34 8.15 -17.56
N ARG A 125 -22.52 7.09 -17.53
CA ARG A 125 -22.37 6.22 -16.34
C ARG A 125 -21.84 6.98 -15.14
N TYR A 126 -20.85 7.83 -15.33
CA TYR A 126 -20.31 8.66 -14.25
C TYR A 126 -21.28 9.76 -13.81
N MET A 127 -22.06 10.36 -14.71
CA MET A 127 -23.19 11.25 -14.33
C MET A 127 -24.16 10.52 -13.40
N ALA A 128 -24.46 9.24 -13.67
CA ALA A 128 -25.42 8.48 -12.87
C ALA A 128 -24.98 8.31 -11.40
N THR A 129 -23.68 8.43 -11.11
CA THR A 129 -23.15 8.41 -9.74
C THR A 129 -23.54 9.64 -8.91
N ASP A 130 -24.10 10.69 -9.54
CA ASP A 130 -24.48 11.93 -8.84
C ASP A 130 -25.89 11.94 -8.25
N PHE A 131 -26.79 11.12 -8.75
CA PHE A 131 -28.18 10.99 -8.28
C PHE A 131 -28.36 10.43 -6.85
N PRO A 132 -27.56 9.45 -6.38
CA PRO A 132 -27.71 8.86 -5.06
C PRO A 132 -27.31 9.82 -3.93
N ASP A 133 -27.82 9.56 -2.72
CA ASP A 133 -27.42 10.28 -1.51
C ASP A 133 -25.95 10.02 -1.12
N THR A 134 -25.44 10.73 -0.11
CA THR A 134 -24.02 10.61 0.32
C THR A 134 -23.63 9.22 0.80
N ASN A 135 -24.55 8.44 1.36
CA ASN A 135 -24.26 7.07 1.81
C ASN A 135 -24.19 6.12 0.61
N ALA A 136 -25.14 6.22 -0.32
CA ALA A 136 -25.12 5.47 -1.55
C ALA A 136 -23.91 5.82 -2.42
N LYS A 137 -23.51 7.10 -2.51
CA LYS A 137 -22.27 7.55 -3.19
C LYS A 137 -21.01 6.85 -2.67
N LYS A 138 -20.89 6.66 -1.35
CA LYS A 138 -19.78 5.90 -0.76
C LYS A 138 -19.78 4.44 -1.19
N ASP A 139 -20.95 3.85 -1.40
CA ASP A 139 -21.05 2.48 -1.92
C ASP A 139 -20.50 2.41 -3.36
N PHE A 140 -20.86 3.33 -4.27
CA PHE A 140 -20.30 3.36 -5.63
C PHE A 140 -18.77 3.42 -5.61
N PHE A 141 -18.22 4.29 -4.75
CA PHE A 141 -16.78 4.42 -4.58
C PHE A 141 -16.12 3.09 -4.17
N LEU A 142 -16.71 2.37 -3.22
CA LEU A 142 -16.16 1.10 -2.73
C LEU A 142 -16.24 -0.02 -3.79
N MET A 143 -17.27 0.06 -4.64
CA MET A 143 -17.60 -0.92 -5.67
C MET A 143 -16.83 -0.73 -6.98
N MET A 144 -16.36 0.48 -7.27
CA MET A 144 -15.52 0.77 -8.43
C MET A 144 -14.14 0.08 -8.32
N SER A 145 -13.60 -0.32 -9.47
CA SER A 145 -12.20 -0.69 -9.63
C SER A 145 -11.30 0.55 -9.51
N ILE A 146 -10.00 0.35 -9.29
CA ILE A 146 -9.02 1.47 -9.21
C ILE A 146 -9.01 2.28 -10.51
N GLU A 147 -9.16 1.62 -11.66
CA GLU A 147 -9.17 2.27 -12.97
C GLU A 147 -10.46 3.06 -13.21
N GLU A 148 -11.62 2.48 -12.88
CA GLU A 148 -12.91 3.19 -12.93
C GLU A 148 -12.87 4.42 -12.03
N HIS A 149 -12.22 4.29 -10.88
CA HIS A 149 -12.07 5.37 -9.93
C HIS A 149 -11.20 6.52 -10.48
N SER A 150 -10.10 6.18 -11.16
CA SER A 150 -9.26 7.16 -11.88
C SER A 150 -10.04 7.88 -12.97
N ASN A 151 -10.82 7.15 -13.77
CA ASN A 151 -11.59 7.72 -14.86
C ASN A 151 -12.76 8.60 -14.37
N TRP A 152 -13.41 8.21 -13.27
CA TRP A 152 -14.40 9.04 -12.60
C TRP A 152 -13.81 10.35 -12.08
N ILE A 153 -12.63 10.30 -11.46
CA ILE A 153 -11.92 11.52 -11.00
C ILE A 153 -11.60 12.43 -12.19
N LYS A 154 -11.09 11.88 -13.29
CA LYS A 154 -10.85 12.67 -14.51
C LYS A 154 -12.13 13.33 -15.02
N TYR A 155 -13.22 12.56 -15.10
CA TYR A 155 -14.53 13.09 -15.47
C TYR A 155 -14.99 14.25 -14.56
N LYS A 156 -14.72 14.18 -13.25
CA LYS A 156 -15.06 15.25 -12.30
C LYS A 156 -14.20 16.50 -12.44
N LEU A 157 -12.96 16.36 -12.93
CA LEU A 157 -12.01 17.47 -13.05
C LEU A 157 -12.12 18.20 -14.40
N GLY A 158 -12.73 17.59 -15.41
CA GLY A 158 -12.83 18.12 -16.77
C GLY A 158 -11.72 17.62 -17.68
#